data_AF-A0AAV6TR89-F1
#
_entry.id   AF-A0AAV6TR89-F1
#
_cell.length_a   1.000
_cell.length_b   1.000
_cell.length_c   1.000
_cell.angle_alpha   90.00
_cell.angle_beta   90.00
_cell.angle_gamma   90.00
#
_symmetry.space_group_name_H-M   'P 1'
#
loop_
_entity.id
_entity.type
_entity.pdbx_description
1 polymer ?
#
loop_
_entity_poly.entity_id
_entity_poly.type
_entity_poly.pdbx_seq_one_letter_code
_entity_poly.pdbx_strand_id
1 'polypeptide(L)'
;MKGFIAFLEIFHSITVEISTEKHVSISKLPLFYGFMDDHVKMCRNEYKNRALQDVGRILSQQIADRLLKVVTINHVCEAVLLDPRFKELGLEVIKMDVITKEKVKAKLVDYHNKMIKCNPNSDQKQPSNSQKKSYWDAFDQNVSTKRPSSSAEANAIIEMDKYLSAPTINRKEDPLT
;
A
#
# COMPACT_ATOMS: atom_id res chain seq x y z
N MET A 1 -0.34 35.03 -19.85
CA MET A 1 -1.31 34.54 -18.83
C MET A 1 -1.61 33.05 -18.95
N LYS A 2 -2.02 32.51 -20.11
CA LYS A 2 -2.39 31.08 -20.25
C LYS A 2 -1.40 30.07 -19.64
N GLY A 3 -0.10 30.20 -19.91
CA GLY A 3 0.91 29.29 -19.36
C GLY A 3 1.00 29.30 -17.82
N PHE A 4 0.84 30.46 -17.17
CA PHE A 4 0.86 30.54 -15.70
C PHE A 4 -0.36 29.84 -15.09
N ILE A 5 -1.53 29.99 -15.72
CA ILE A 5 -2.76 29.31 -15.28
C ILE A 5 -2.56 27.79 -15.38
N ALA A 6 -1.97 27.31 -16.49
CA ALA A 6 -1.70 25.88 -16.69
C ALA A 6 -0.82 25.28 -15.57
N PHE A 7 0.21 26.01 -15.10
CA PHE A 7 1.04 25.55 -13.97
C PHE A 7 0.26 25.44 -12.65
N LEU A 8 -0.73 26.31 -12.42
CA LEU A 8 -1.48 26.37 -11.16
C LEU A 8 -2.70 25.43 -11.11
N GLU A 9 -3.15 24.95 -12.27
CA GLU A 9 -4.34 24.11 -12.39
C GLU A 9 -4.27 22.81 -11.56
N ILE A 10 -3.09 22.19 -11.48
CA ILE A 10 -2.90 20.97 -10.69
C ILE A 10 -3.07 21.22 -9.19
N PHE A 11 -2.62 22.39 -8.70
CA PHE A 11 -2.75 22.77 -7.30
C PHE A 11 -4.22 23.02 -6.94
N HIS A 12 -4.96 23.68 -7.83
CA HIS A 12 -6.40 23.85 -7.66
C HIS A 12 -7.10 22.48 -7.60
N SER A 13 -6.84 21.59 -8.56
CA SER A 13 -7.45 20.26 -8.63
C SER A 13 -7.20 19.43 -7.37
N ILE A 14 -5.96 19.41 -6.88
CA ILE A 14 -5.60 18.67 -5.66
C ILE A 14 -6.21 19.32 -4.41
N THR A 15 -6.24 20.66 -4.35
CA THR A 15 -6.87 21.37 -3.24
C THR A 15 -8.35 21.04 -3.15
N VAL A 16 -9.05 20.98 -4.29
CA VAL A 16 -10.47 20.58 -4.34
C VAL A 16 -10.65 19.14 -3.88
N GLU A 17 -9.84 18.19 -4.36
CA GLU A 17 -9.90 16.79 -3.92
C GLU A 17 -9.73 16.70 -2.39
N ILE A 18 -8.67 17.30 -1.83
CA ILE A 18 -8.41 17.28 -0.38
C ILE A 18 -9.54 17.94 0.40
N SER A 19 -10.08 19.06 -0.10
CA SER A 19 -11.13 19.83 0.59
C SER A 19 -12.50 19.16 0.54
N THR A 20 -12.71 18.23 -0.41
CA THR A 20 -13.99 17.53 -0.59
C THR A 20 -13.98 16.12 0.00
N GLU A 21 -12.83 15.62 0.42
CA GLU A 21 -12.70 14.33 1.08
C GLU A 21 -13.35 14.33 2.47
N LYS A 22 -14.24 13.37 2.71
CA LYS A 22 -14.79 13.12 4.05
C LYS A 22 -13.73 12.60 5.02
N HIS A 23 -12.79 11.81 4.50
CA HIS A 23 -11.68 11.25 5.25
C HIS A 23 -10.41 11.35 4.41
N VAL A 24 -9.47 12.20 4.85
CA VAL A 24 -8.19 12.36 4.16
C VAL A 24 -7.33 11.12 4.38
N SER A 25 -7.07 10.38 3.30
CA SER A 25 -6.22 9.19 3.36
C SER A 25 -4.76 9.53 3.06
N ILE A 26 -3.85 9.16 3.96
CA ILE A 26 -2.42 9.41 3.80
C ILE A 26 -1.83 8.72 2.54
N SER A 27 -2.48 7.66 2.05
CA SER A 27 -2.16 6.97 0.79
C SER A 27 -2.30 7.84 -0.46
N LYS A 28 -3.08 8.93 -0.42
CA LYS A 28 -3.23 9.84 -1.56
C LYS A 28 -2.09 10.86 -1.65
N LEU A 29 -1.42 11.16 -0.53
CA LEU A 29 -0.41 12.21 -0.47
C LEU A 29 0.78 11.96 -1.42
N PRO A 30 1.36 10.74 -1.51
CA PRO A 30 2.38 10.44 -2.51
C PRO A 30 1.89 10.61 -3.94
N LEU A 31 0.66 10.18 -4.22
CA LEU A 31 0.08 10.30 -5.56
C LEU A 31 -0.03 11.76 -5.98
N PHE A 32 -0.47 12.63 -5.06
CA PHE A 32 -0.51 14.08 -5.29
C PHE A 32 0.87 14.65 -5.60
N TYR A 33 1.92 14.23 -4.88
CA TYR A 33 3.29 14.61 -5.21
C TYR A 33 3.67 14.18 -6.63
N GLY A 34 3.40 12.92 -7.00
CA GLY A 34 3.67 12.39 -8.35
C GLY A 34 2.94 13.19 -9.43
N PHE A 35 1.65 13.45 -9.24
CA PHE A 35 0.84 14.23 -10.18
C PHE A 35 1.32 15.68 -10.31
N MET A 36 1.67 16.35 -9.21
CA MET A 36 2.21 17.71 -9.26
C MET A 36 3.55 17.76 -10.00
N ASP A 37 4.47 16.84 -9.70
CA ASP A 37 5.79 16.79 -10.32
C ASP A 37 5.70 16.53 -11.84
N ASP A 38 4.90 15.52 -12.23
CA ASP A 38 4.70 15.19 -13.65
C ASP A 38 3.97 16.33 -14.40
N HIS A 39 2.96 16.98 -13.79
CA HIS A 39 2.24 18.11 -14.39
C HIS A 39 3.14 19.33 -14.62
N VAL A 40 3.97 19.68 -13.63
CA VAL A 40 4.93 20.80 -13.77
C VAL A 40 5.97 20.49 -14.84
N LYS A 41 6.46 19.25 -14.93
CA LYS A 41 7.38 18.82 -16.00
C LYS A 41 6.72 18.90 -17.38
N MET A 42 5.48 18.45 -17.51
CA MET A 42 4.70 18.57 -18.75
C MET A 42 4.55 20.03 -19.17
N CYS A 43 4.14 20.92 -18.26
CA CYS A 43 4.01 22.35 -18.54
C CYS A 43 5.35 22.97 -18.96
N ARG A 44 6.47 22.60 -18.34
CA ARG A 44 7.80 23.05 -18.78
C ARG A 44 8.19 22.51 -20.16
N ASN A 45 7.69 21.34 -20.54
CA ASN A 45 7.93 20.81 -21.88
C ASN A 45 7.13 21.56 -22.94
N GLU A 46 5.91 21.97 -22.64
CA GLU A 46 5.05 22.76 -23.53
C GLU A 46 5.48 24.22 -23.63
N TYR A 47 5.73 24.90 -22.51
CA TYR A 47 5.96 26.34 -22.45
C TYR A 47 7.44 26.70 -22.35
N LYS A 48 8.09 27.02 -23.48
CA LYS A 48 9.55 27.28 -23.53
C LYS A 48 10.00 28.70 -23.16
N ASN A 49 9.09 29.63 -22.89
CA ASN A 49 9.45 30.99 -22.50
C ASN A 49 10.23 31.01 -21.16
N ARG A 50 11.24 31.86 -21.06
CA ARG A 50 12.12 31.99 -19.88
C ARG A 50 11.38 32.14 -18.56
N ALA A 51 10.41 33.06 -18.48
CA ALA A 51 9.68 33.31 -17.24
C ALA A 51 8.88 32.08 -16.78
N LEU A 52 8.29 31.35 -17.72
CA LEU A 52 7.55 30.11 -17.44
C LEU A 52 8.48 28.96 -17.07
N GLN A 53 9.68 28.89 -17.65
CA GLN A 53 10.72 27.96 -17.24
C GLN A 53 11.19 28.23 -15.80
N ASP A 54 11.39 29.49 -15.44
CA ASP A 54 11.77 29.89 -14.09
C ASP A 54 10.69 29.53 -13.07
N VAL A 55 9.43 29.80 -13.40
CA VAL A 55 8.27 29.40 -12.58
C VAL A 55 8.22 27.89 -12.40
N GLY A 56 8.30 27.13 -13.50
CA GLY A 56 8.28 25.68 -13.43
C GLY A 56 9.44 25.12 -12.60
N ARG A 57 10.64 25.70 -12.71
CA ARG A 57 11.80 25.33 -11.90
C ARG A 57 11.56 25.60 -10.41
N ILE A 58 11.04 26.80 -10.08
CA ILE A 58 10.73 27.18 -8.69
C ILE A 58 9.66 26.26 -8.12
N LEU A 59 8.61 25.96 -8.87
CA LEU A 59 7.53 25.07 -8.44
C LEU A 59 8.04 23.65 -8.21
N SER A 60 8.78 23.05 -9.15
CA SER A 60 9.39 21.73 -8.96
C SER A 60 10.26 21.68 -7.71
N GLN A 61 11.09 22.72 -7.49
CA GLN A 61 11.92 22.84 -6.30
C GLN A 61 11.06 22.87 -5.03
N GLN A 62 10.04 23.72 -4.97
CA GLN A 62 9.20 23.87 -3.78
C GLN A 62 8.34 22.64 -3.49
N ILE A 63 7.84 21.96 -4.53
CA ILE A 63 7.12 20.68 -4.39
C ILE A 63 8.07 19.64 -3.76
N ALA A 64 9.29 19.51 -4.28
CA ALA A 64 10.27 18.57 -3.74
C ALA A 64 10.67 18.92 -2.31
N ASP A 65 11.06 20.16 -2.04
CA ASP A 65 11.55 20.59 -0.72
C ASP A 65 10.52 20.36 0.40
N ARG A 66 9.22 20.50 0.09
CA ARG A 66 8.13 20.39 1.06
C ARG A 66 7.56 18.99 1.17
N LEU A 67 7.40 18.28 0.05
CA LEU A 67 6.65 17.02 0.02
C LEU A 67 7.55 15.80 -0.07
N LEU A 68 8.71 15.88 -0.73
CA LEU A 68 9.55 14.69 -1.01
C LEU A 68 9.94 13.98 0.29
N LYS A 69 10.31 14.72 1.33
CA LYS A 69 10.69 14.14 2.63
C LYS A 69 9.52 13.41 3.32
N VAL A 70 8.29 13.87 3.10
CA VAL A 70 7.09 13.28 3.70
C VAL A 70 6.66 12.04 2.91
N VAL A 71 6.65 12.12 1.59
CA VAL A 71 6.16 11.04 0.73
C VAL A 71 7.14 9.88 0.59
N THR A 72 8.42 10.09 0.91
CA THR A 72 9.45 9.03 0.92
C THR A 72 9.54 8.30 2.27
N ILE A 73 8.75 8.69 3.27
CA ILE A 73 8.67 7.96 4.54
C ILE A 73 8.08 6.57 4.27
N ASN A 74 8.75 5.52 4.76
CA ASN A 74 8.34 4.13 4.53
C ASN A 74 6.84 3.89 4.81
N HIS A 75 6.33 4.39 5.94
CA HIS A 75 4.92 4.24 6.32
C HIS A 75 3.94 4.88 5.35
N VAL A 76 4.35 5.95 4.68
CA VAL A 76 3.52 6.63 3.69
C VAL A 76 3.46 5.79 2.41
N CYS A 77 4.58 5.25 1.93
CA CYS A 77 4.60 4.31 0.81
C CYS A 77 3.83 3.01 1.13
N GLU A 78 3.99 2.49 2.34
CA GLU A 78 3.24 1.32 2.83
C GLU A 78 1.74 1.58 2.81
N ALA A 79 1.29 2.78 3.22
CA ALA A 79 -0.10 3.15 3.15
C ALA A 79 -0.65 3.19 1.72
N VAL A 80 0.16 3.55 0.72
CA VAL A 80 -0.23 3.45 -0.70
C VAL A 80 -0.46 2.00 -1.10
N LEU A 81 0.48 1.12 -0.75
CA LEU A 81 0.40 -0.30 -1.08
C LEU A 81 -0.80 -0.98 -0.41
N LEU A 82 -1.06 -0.64 0.86
CA LEU A 82 -2.15 -1.18 1.66
C LEU A 82 -3.50 -0.52 1.38
N ASP A 83 -3.56 0.47 0.50
CA ASP A 83 -4.83 1.05 0.06
C ASP A 83 -5.39 0.25 -1.12
N PRO A 84 -6.57 -0.38 -0.98
CA PRO A 84 -7.15 -1.22 -2.04
C PRO A 84 -7.53 -0.45 -3.30
N ARG A 85 -7.58 0.90 -3.25
CA ARG A 85 -7.82 1.77 -4.40
C ARG A 85 -6.58 1.90 -5.30
N PHE A 86 -5.39 1.69 -4.76
CA PHE A 86 -4.13 2.01 -5.44
C PHE A 86 -3.21 0.80 -5.59
N LYS A 87 -2.91 0.09 -4.50
CA LYS A 87 -2.02 -1.08 -4.49
C LYS A 87 -0.70 -0.80 -5.24
N GLU A 88 -0.27 -1.74 -6.09
CA GLU A 88 0.97 -1.63 -6.88
C GLU A 88 0.93 -0.48 -7.88
N LEU A 89 -0.23 -0.20 -8.48
CA LEU A 89 -0.40 0.92 -9.43
C LEU A 89 -0.08 2.26 -8.76
N GLY A 90 -0.41 2.41 -7.48
CA GLY A 90 -0.02 3.59 -6.71
C GLY A 90 1.49 3.73 -6.54
N LEU A 91 2.20 2.61 -6.35
CA LEU A 91 3.65 2.59 -6.22
C LEU A 91 4.37 2.93 -7.54
N GLU A 92 3.79 2.56 -8.68
CA GLU A 92 4.28 2.94 -10.01
C GLU A 92 4.22 4.45 -10.22
N VAL A 93 3.10 5.09 -9.86
CA VAL A 93 2.91 6.54 -9.96
C VAL A 93 3.97 7.31 -9.16
N ILE A 94 4.32 6.81 -7.96
CA ILE A 94 5.30 7.46 -7.08
C ILE A 94 6.73 6.98 -7.33
N LYS A 95 6.93 6.00 -8.22
CA LYS A 95 8.22 5.42 -8.61
C LYS A 95 8.99 4.82 -7.41
N MET A 96 8.30 4.08 -6.52
CA MET A 96 8.84 3.55 -5.23
C MET A 96 8.41 2.10 -4.91
N ASP A 97 8.64 1.13 -5.81
CA ASP A 97 7.97 -0.18 -5.76
C ASP A 97 8.66 -1.27 -4.91
N VAL A 98 9.94 -1.57 -5.13
CA VAL A 98 10.53 -2.84 -4.65
C VAL A 98 10.70 -2.86 -3.14
N ILE A 99 11.25 -1.80 -2.56
CA ILE A 99 11.60 -1.74 -1.13
C ILE A 99 10.33 -1.75 -0.25
N THR A 100 9.24 -1.16 -0.74
CA THR A 100 8.00 -1.03 0.02
C THR A 100 7.31 -2.39 0.19
N LYS A 101 7.25 -3.20 -0.88
CA LYS A 101 6.62 -4.53 -0.83
C LYS A 101 7.34 -5.46 0.14
N GLU A 102 8.67 -5.54 0.06
CA GLU A 102 9.47 -6.37 0.95
C GLU A 102 9.34 -5.97 2.42
N LYS A 103 9.22 -4.67 2.72
CA LYS A 103 8.99 -4.17 4.07
C LYS A 103 7.62 -4.57 4.63
N VAL A 104 6.56 -4.46 3.83
CA VAL A 104 5.21 -4.91 4.24
C VAL A 104 5.20 -6.42 4.46
N LYS A 105 5.82 -7.18 3.56
CA LYS A 105 5.97 -8.63 3.69
C LYS A 105 6.69 -9.00 4.99
N ALA A 106 7.83 -8.37 5.30
CA ALA A 106 8.56 -8.62 6.54
C ALA A 106 7.69 -8.35 7.79
N LYS A 107 6.89 -7.28 7.78
CA LYS A 107 5.94 -6.98 8.88
C LYS A 107 4.84 -8.04 9.03
N LEU A 108 4.33 -8.57 7.92
CA LEU A 108 3.35 -9.67 7.93
C LEU A 108 3.99 -10.96 8.48
N VAL A 109 5.23 -11.27 8.10
CA VAL A 109 5.96 -12.42 8.66
C VAL A 109 6.13 -12.28 10.16
N ASP A 110 6.55 -11.11 10.65
CA ASP A 110 6.66 -10.83 12.08
C ASP A 110 5.32 -10.95 12.81
N TYR A 111 4.23 -10.51 12.18
CA TYR A 111 2.88 -10.64 12.72
C TYR A 111 2.47 -12.12 12.85
N HIS A 112 2.64 -12.92 11.80
CA HIS A 112 2.37 -14.36 11.83
C HIS A 112 3.22 -15.09 12.86
N ASN A 113 4.51 -14.75 12.97
CA ASN A 113 5.41 -15.28 13.99
C ASN A 113 4.95 -14.97 15.41
N LYS A 114 4.44 -13.75 15.66
CA LYS A 114 3.87 -13.39 16.97
C LYS A 114 2.59 -14.17 17.27
N MET A 115 1.71 -14.35 16.27
CA MET A 115 0.48 -15.14 16.42
C MET A 115 0.77 -16.61 16.75
N ILE A 116 1.77 -17.22 16.12
CA ILE A 116 2.20 -18.60 16.42
C ILE A 116 2.72 -18.70 17.86
N LYS A 117 3.49 -17.71 18.33
CA LYS A 117 4.03 -17.69 19.71
C LYS A 117 2.98 -17.41 20.79
N CYS A 118 1.95 -16.62 20.49
CA CYS A 118 0.87 -16.28 21.42
C CYS A 118 -0.25 -17.32 21.48
N ASN A 119 -0.17 -18.40 20.71
CA ASN A 119 -1.11 -19.50 20.76
C ASN A 119 -0.46 -20.76 21.40
N PRO A 120 -0.25 -20.79 22.73
CA PRO A 120 0.31 -21.96 23.39
C PRO A 120 -0.67 -23.14 23.52
N ASN A 121 -1.86 -23.11 22.91
CA ASN A 121 -2.85 -24.17 23.03
C ASN A 121 -3.14 -24.86 21.70
N SER A 122 -2.27 -25.81 21.36
CA SER A 122 -2.74 -27.14 20.98
C SER A 122 -2.18 -28.20 21.93
N ASP A 123 -2.13 -27.91 23.23
CA ASP A 123 -2.22 -28.96 24.24
C ASP A 123 -3.64 -29.51 24.16
N GLN A 124 -3.78 -30.60 23.41
CA GLN A 124 -4.95 -31.46 23.45
C GLN A 124 -5.16 -31.88 24.90
N LYS A 125 -6.08 -31.22 25.61
CA LYS A 125 -6.73 -31.81 26.78
C LYS A 125 -7.37 -33.11 26.31
N GLN A 126 -6.75 -34.24 26.64
CA GLN A 126 -7.38 -35.55 26.60
C GLN A 126 -8.72 -35.46 27.35
N PRO A 127 -9.87 -35.73 26.70
CA PRO A 127 -10.99 -36.27 27.42
C PRO A 127 -10.64 -37.74 27.67
N SER A 128 -10.42 -38.08 28.93
CA SER A 128 -10.56 -39.45 29.41
C SER A 128 -12.01 -39.88 29.18
N ASN A 129 -12.31 -40.42 28.01
CA ASN A 129 -13.46 -41.29 27.81
C ASN A 129 -13.22 -42.20 26.61
N SER A 130 -13.44 -43.49 26.85
CA SER A 130 -13.22 -44.64 25.98
C SER A 130 -14.17 -44.67 24.78
N GLN A 131 -14.10 -43.66 23.91
CA GLN A 131 -14.76 -43.69 22.61
C GLN A 131 -13.83 -44.33 21.58
N LYS A 132 -14.35 -45.36 20.89
CA LYS A 132 -13.67 -46.05 19.78
C LYS A 132 -13.16 -45.01 18.78
N LYS A 133 -11.83 -44.97 18.57
CA LYS A 133 -11.21 -44.13 17.54
C LYS A 133 -11.88 -44.40 16.19
N SER A 134 -12.47 -43.37 15.61
CA SER A 134 -13.09 -43.40 14.29
C SER A 134 -12.01 -43.55 13.22
N TYR A 135 -12.32 -44.20 12.10
CA TYR A 135 -11.43 -44.20 10.93
C TYR A 135 -11.12 -42.77 10.46
N TRP A 136 -12.04 -41.83 10.70
CA TRP A 136 -11.85 -40.40 10.45
C TRP A 136 -10.79 -39.77 11.36
N ASP A 137 -10.65 -40.20 12.61
CA ASP A 137 -9.62 -39.67 13.52
C ASP A 137 -8.22 -40.04 13.04
N ALA A 138 -8.04 -41.26 12.55
CA ALA A 138 -6.77 -41.72 11.97
C ALA A 138 -6.46 -40.99 10.65
N PHE A 139 -7.48 -40.70 9.84
CA PHE A 139 -7.36 -39.89 8.64
C PHE A 139 -6.96 -38.45 8.98
N ASP A 140 -7.65 -37.79 9.89
CA ASP A 140 -7.38 -36.41 10.31
C ASP A 140 -6.01 -36.27 10.96
N GLN A 141 -5.56 -37.28 11.72
CA GLN A 141 -4.22 -37.34 12.29
C GLN A 141 -3.14 -37.48 11.20
N ASN A 142 -3.38 -38.32 10.17
CA ASN A 142 -2.49 -38.46 9.01
C ASN A 142 -2.46 -37.21 8.13
N VAL A 143 -3.61 -36.54 7.95
CA VAL A 143 -3.68 -35.28 7.21
C VAL A 143 -2.96 -34.17 7.97
N SER A 144 -3.13 -34.10 9.29
CA SER A 144 -2.47 -33.09 10.13
C SER A 144 -0.95 -33.27 10.19
N THR A 145 -0.46 -34.51 10.19
CA THR A 145 1.00 -34.81 10.13
C THR A 145 1.61 -34.61 8.75
N LYS A 146 0.82 -34.75 7.67
CA LYS A 146 1.28 -34.53 6.29
C LYS A 146 1.13 -33.10 5.80
N ARG A 147 0.29 -32.27 6.43
CA ARG A 147 0.23 -30.84 6.15
C ARG A 147 1.55 -30.23 6.65
N PRO A 148 2.40 -29.68 5.76
CA PRO A 148 3.51 -28.87 6.25
C PRO A 148 2.91 -27.75 7.11
N SER A 149 3.42 -27.58 8.32
CA SER A 149 3.13 -26.37 9.10
C SER A 149 3.51 -25.19 8.23
N SER A 150 2.52 -24.48 7.70
CA SER A 150 2.78 -23.34 6.82
C SER A 150 3.69 -22.37 7.57
N SER A 151 4.88 -22.09 7.03
CA SER A 151 5.80 -21.16 7.67
C SER A 151 5.14 -19.78 7.70
N ALA A 152 5.47 -18.97 8.71
CA ALA A 152 5.00 -17.58 8.78
C ALA A 152 5.32 -16.81 7.49
N GLU A 153 6.44 -17.14 6.85
CA GLU A 153 6.83 -16.62 5.54
C GLU A 153 5.88 -17.06 4.42
N ALA A 154 5.55 -18.34 4.31
CA ALA A 154 4.61 -18.83 3.31
C ALA A 154 3.22 -18.21 3.48
N ASN A 155 2.73 -18.08 4.72
CA ASN A 155 1.47 -17.40 5.01
C ASN A 155 1.49 -15.93 4.59
N ALA A 156 2.56 -15.20 4.93
CA ALA A 156 2.70 -13.80 4.55
C ALA A 156 2.76 -13.62 3.02
N ILE A 157 3.46 -14.51 2.30
CA ILE A 157 3.51 -14.50 0.83
C ILE A 157 2.11 -14.71 0.26
N ILE A 158 1.42 -15.78 0.66
CA ILE A 158 0.09 -16.13 0.15
C ILE A 158 -0.91 -14.99 0.42
N GLU A 159 -0.88 -14.42 1.62
CA GLU A 159 -1.77 -13.31 2.00
C GLU A 159 -1.50 -12.05 1.18
N MET A 160 -0.23 -11.69 1.02
CA MET A 160 0.17 -10.53 0.23
C MET A 160 -0.20 -10.71 -1.25
N ASP A 161 0.11 -11.87 -1.84
CA ASP A 161 -0.23 -12.18 -3.24
C ASP A 161 -1.75 -12.16 -3.45
N LYS A 162 -2.53 -12.70 -2.51
CA LYS A 162 -3.99 -12.66 -2.55
C LYS A 162 -4.53 -11.23 -2.52
N TYR A 163 -3.96 -10.38 -1.66
CA TYR A 163 -4.36 -8.98 -1.56
C TYR A 163 -4.01 -8.19 -2.83
N LEU A 164 -2.79 -8.37 -3.37
CA LEU A 164 -2.31 -7.66 -4.56
C LEU A 164 -3.04 -8.11 -5.83
N SER A 165 -3.37 -9.40 -5.95
CA SER A 165 -4.12 -9.94 -7.10
C SER A 165 -5.60 -9.60 -7.11
N ALA A 166 -6.19 -9.22 -5.97
CA ALA A 166 -7.57 -8.76 -5.94
C ALA A 166 -7.73 -7.47 -6.77
N PRO A 167 -8.87 -7.25 -7.45
CA PRO A 167 -9.12 -6.01 -8.19
C PRO A 167 -8.99 -4.77 -7.30
N THR A 168 -8.61 -3.64 -7.91
CA THR A 168 -8.68 -2.33 -7.25
C THR A 168 -10.12 -1.85 -7.17
N ILE A 169 -10.46 -1.17 -6.08
CA ILE A 169 -11.78 -0.55 -5.90
C ILE A 169 -11.78 0.91 -6.40
N ASN A 170 -12.94 1.54 -6.51
CA ASN A 170 -13.01 2.91 -7.02
C ASN A 170 -12.32 3.90 -6.07
N ARG A 171 -11.55 4.86 -6.62
CA ARG A 171 -10.87 5.90 -5.80
C ARG A 171 -11.80 6.74 -4.92
N LYS A 172 -13.09 6.80 -5.24
CA LYS A 172 -14.13 7.52 -4.48
C LYS A 172 -14.84 6.67 -3.43
N GLU A 173 -14.62 5.36 -3.43
CA GLU A 173 -15.17 4.45 -2.42
C GLU A 173 -14.34 4.51 -1.13
N ASP A 174 -14.94 4.03 -0.04
CA ASP A 174 -14.29 3.90 1.26
C ASP A 174 -13.32 2.70 1.22
N PRO A 175 -12.02 2.90 1.49
CA PRO A 175 -11.04 1.82 1.48
C PRO A 175 -11.17 0.80 2.64
N LEU A 176 -12.05 1.05 3.62
CA LEU A 176 -12.21 0.20 4.82
C LEU A 176 -13.54 -0.56 4.88
N THR A 177 -14.42 -0.40 3.90
CA THR A 177 -15.74 -1.05 3.84
C THR A 177 -15.74 -2.40 3.12
#